data_AF-A0A1M3PZZ1-F1
#
_entry.id   AF-A0A1M3PZZ1-F1
#
_cell.length_a   1.000
_cell.length_b   1.000
_cell.length_c   1.000
_cell.angle_alpha   90.00
_cell.angle_beta   90.00
_cell.angle_gamma   90.00
#
_symmetry.space_group_name_H-M   'P 1'
#
loop_
_entity.id
_entity.type
_entity.pdbx_description
1 polymer ?
#
loop_
_entity_poly.entity_id
_entity_poly.type
_entity_poly.pdbx_seq_one_letter_code
_entity_poly.pdbx_strand_id
1 'polypeptide(L)'
;MMKFGQYIRIVAGFLSLIPCLLSTAIEARDLDHSDQDRLAILNAARPSPSDKFVVKDLIKDHGYAYLCGLIEGTTGLRRTDGKIAVYQFILRKESGHWQATNMAESADADGQALAIGTTDSSDNVDCTLDGHQVTGAEIQAIYKRGN
;
A
#
# COMPACT_ATOMS: atom_id res chain seq x y z
N MET A 1 -16.71 -22.80 -78.20
CA MET A 1 -17.02 -23.49 -76.92
C MET A 1 -16.65 -22.57 -75.77
N MET A 2 -17.64 -22.13 -75.00
CA MET A 2 -17.50 -21.23 -73.84
C MET A 2 -16.98 -21.99 -72.61
N LYS A 3 -16.09 -21.37 -71.82
CA LYS A 3 -16.02 -21.62 -70.37
C LYS A 3 -15.85 -20.30 -69.62
N PHE A 4 -16.73 -20.14 -68.64
CA PHE A 4 -16.97 -19.02 -67.75
C PHE A 4 -15.98 -18.98 -66.58
N GLY A 5 -15.65 -17.76 -66.13
CA GLY A 5 -15.46 -17.36 -64.72
C GLY A 5 -14.21 -17.84 -63.98
N GLN A 6 -13.55 -16.97 -63.19
CA GLN A 6 -13.88 -16.81 -61.76
C GLN A 6 -12.83 -15.89 -61.03
N TYR A 7 -13.26 -14.65 -60.73
CA TYR A 7 -13.00 -13.74 -59.58
C TYR A 7 -11.58 -13.32 -59.16
N ILE A 8 -11.37 -12.02 -59.34
CA ILE A 8 -10.59 -11.10 -58.50
C ILE A 8 -10.96 -11.31 -57.02
N ARG A 9 -9.96 -11.51 -56.16
CA ARG A 9 -10.06 -11.23 -54.72
C ARG A 9 -8.84 -10.45 -54.27
N ILE A 10 -8.95 -9.13 -54.33
CA ILE A 10 -8.17 -8.20 -53.50
C ILE A 10 -8.77 -8.35 -52.10
N VAL A 11 -8.04 -9.00 -51.19
CA VAL A 11 -8.35 -8.90 -49.76
C VAL A 11 -7.37 -7.89 -49.18
N ALA A 12 -7.85 -6.67 -49.02
CA ALA A 12 -7.21 -5.64 -48.23
C ALA A 12 -7.17 -6.11 -46.77
N GLY A 13 -6.04 -6.69 -46.36
CA GLY A 13 -5.74 -6.99 -44.97
C GLY A 13 -5.36 -5.70 -44.26
N PHE A 14 -6.35 -5.03 -43.67
CA PHE A 14 -6.15 -3.93 -42.74
C PHE A 14 -5.46 -4.51 -41.50
N LEU A 15 -4.12 -4.43 -41.46
CA LEU A 15 -3.32 -4.86 -40.31
C LEU A 15 -3.56 -3.83 -39.20
N SER A 16 -4.61 -4.07 -38.41
CA SER A 16 -4.95 -3.29 -37.23
C SER A 16 -3.83 -3.45 -36.19
N LEU A 17 -2.87 -2.52 -36.20
CA LEU A 17 -1.94 -2.30 -35.10
C LEU A 17 -2.74 -1.68 -33.96
N ILE A 18 -3.42 -2.53 -33.17
CA ILE A 18 -3.95 -2.16 -31.86
C ILE A 18 -2.72 -2.08 -30.94
N PRO A 19 -2.29 -0.88 -30.50
CA PRO A 19 -1.36 -0.80 -29.40
C PRO A 19 -2.18 -1.25 -28.20
N CYS A 20 -1.97 -2.50 -27.77
CA CYS A 20 -2.43 -2.96 -26.48
C CYS A 20 -1.66 -2.11 -25.45
N LEU A 21 -2.23 -0.98 -25.07
CA LEU A 21 -1.86 -0.26 -23.87
C LEU A 21 -2.11 -1.25 -22.73
N LEU A 22 -1.06 -2.00 -22.40
CA LEU A 22 -0.95 -2.76 -21.18
C LEU A 22 -1.03 -1.74 -20.04
N SER A 23 -2.25 -1.38 -19.67
CA SER A 23 -2.54 -0.93 -18.32
C SER A 23 -2.24 -2.13 -17.44
N THR A 24 -0.99 -2.28 -17.03
CA THR A 24 -0.65 -3.13 -15.90
C THR A 24 -1.31 -2.48 -14.69
N ALA A 25 -2.57 -2.82 -14.44
CA ALA A 25 -3.15 -2.66 -13.13
C ALA A 25 -2.28 -3.51 -12.21
N ILE A 26 -1.34 -2.86 -11.54
CA ILE A 26 -0.53 -3.48 -10.50
C ILE A 26 -1.52 -3.67 -9.35
N GLU A 27 -2.06 -4.88 -9.25
CA GLU A 27 -2.87 -5.32 -8.12
C GLU A 27 -2.05 -5.23 -6.82
N ALA A 28 -2.78 -5.26 -5.70
CA ALA A 28 -2.29 -5.38 -4.34
C ALA A 28 -1.00 -6.22 -4.24
N ARG A 29 0.10 -5.63 -3.78
CA ARG A 29 1.34 -6.37 -3.56
C ARG A 29 2.11 -5.86 -2.37
N ASP A 30 2.85 -6.77 -1.76
CA ASP A 30 3.88 -6.45 -0.78
C ASP A 30 4.96 -5.59 -1.41
N LEU A 31 5.47 -4.64 -0.62
CA LEU A 31 6.56 -3.76 -1.04
C LEU A 31 7.86 -4.29 -0.46
N ASP A 32 8.61 -4.99 -1.31
CA ASP A 32 9.99 -5.33 -1.01
C ASP A 32 10.87 -4.08 -0.86
N HIS A 33 12.08 -4.26 -0.32
CA HIS A 33 12.99 -3.16 -0.02
C HIS A 33 13.42 -2.31 -1.24
N SER A 34 13.29 -2.84 -2.45
CA SER A 34 13.65 -2.17 -3.71
C SER A 34 12.50 -1.38 -4.35
N ASP A 35 11.27 -1.49 -3.81
CA ASP A 35 10.13 -0.74 -4.34
C ASP A 35 10.33 0.78 -4.19
N GLN A 36 10.13 1.50 -5.29
CA GLN A 36 10.37 2.94 -5.36
C GLN A 36 9.42 3.75 -4.45
N ASP A 37 8.20 3.26 -4.20
CA ASP A 37 7.26 3.92 -3.31
C ASP A 37 7.52 3.60 -1.83
N ARG A 38 8.22 2.49 -1.52
CA ARG A 38 8.38 2.02 -0.13
C ARG A 38 9.00 3.09 0.76
N LEU A 39 10.12 3.67 0.34
CA LEU A 39 10.78 4.71 1.12
C LEU A 39 9.87 5.94 1.29
N ALA A 40 9.15 6.33 0.25
CA ALA A 40 8.24 7.48 0.32
C ALA A 40 7.06 7.24 1.28
N ILE A 41 6.49 6.03 1.28
CA ILE A 41 5.42 5.61 2.20
C ILE A 41 5.92 5.61 3.64
N LEU A 42 7.06 4.96 3.92
CA LEU A 42 7.62 4.92 5.27
C LEU A 42 7.98 6.32 5.78
N ASN A 43 8.47 7.18 4.88
CA ASN A 43 8.82 8.55 5.21
C ASN A 43 7.59 9.42 5.52
N ALA A 44 6.44 9.14 4.89
CA ALA A 44 5.19 9.83 5.15
C ALA A 44 4.52 9.38 6.45
N ALA A 45 4.70 8.10 6.83
CA ALA A 45 4.06 7.53 8.02
C ALA A 45 4.82 7.76 9.33
N ARG A 46 6.12 8.04 9.30
CA ARG A 46 6.92 8.13 10.53
C ARG A 46 6.47 9.29 11.41
N PRO A 47 6.22 9.06 12.72
CA PRO A 47 5.87 10.13 13.66
C PRO A 47 6.97 11.20 13.76
N SER A 48 8.23 10.76 13.75
CA SER A 48 9.42 11.63 13.76
C SER A 48 10.37 11.29 12.60
N PRO A 49 11.12 12.27 12.03
CA PRO A 49 12.08 12.02 10.96
C PRO A 49 13.15 10.98 11.28
N SER A 50 13.53 10.83 12.54
CA SER A 50 14.53 9.86 12.99
C SER A 50 13.98 8.46 13.23
N ASP A 51 12.65 8.30 13.25
CA ASP A 51 12.03 7.01 13.52
C ASP A 51 12.26 6.04 12.35
N LYS A 52 12.58 4.79 12.69
CA LYS A 52 12.77 3.70 11.75
C LYS A 52 11.74 2.62 12.02
N PHE A 53 11.05 2.21 10.96
CA PHE A 53 10.08 1.13 11.04
C PHE A 53 10.76 -0.23 10.92
N VAL A 54 10.44 -1.13 11.83
CA VAL A 54 10.47 -2.57 11.58
C VAL A 54 9.12 -2.93 10.97
N VAL A 55 9.09 -3.00 9.64
CA VAL A 55 7.88 -3.27 8.86
C VAL A 55 7.41 -4.71 9.11
N LYS A 56 6.13 -4.87 9.41
CA LYS A 56 5.47 -6.17 9.62
C LYS A 56 4.53 -6.49 8.48
N ASP A 57 3.81 -5.48 8.01
CA ASP A 57 3.01 -5.56 6.80
C ASP A 57 3.08 -4.23 6.04
N LEU A 58 3.20 -4.30 4.73
CA LEU A 58 3.22 -3.13 3.86
C LEU A 58 2.69 -3.51 2.48
N ILE A 59 1.43 -3.14 2.26
CA ILE A 59 0.70 -3.46 1.04
C ILE A 59 0.35 -2.15 0.36
N LYS A 60 0.52 -2.10 -0.97
CA LYS A 60 0.05 -1.00 -1.81
C LYS A 60 -0.99 -1.50 -2.77
N ASP A 61 -2.05 -0.72 -2.94
CA ASP A 61 -3.02 -0.86 -4.01
C ASP A 61 -3.22 0.50 -4.70
N HIS A 62 -2.73 0.62 -5.93
CA HIS A 62 -2.75 1.86 -6.70
C HIS A 62 -2.24 3.08 -5.90
N GLY A 63 -3.13 4.05 -5.62
CA GLY A 63 -2.85 5.27 -4.89
C GLY A 63 -3.07 5.16 -3.38
N TYR A 64 -3.19 3.95 -2.84
CA TYR A 64 -3.40 3.69 -1.43
C TYR A 64 -2.36 2.71 -0.91
N ALA A 65 -2.02 2.81 0.38
CA ALA A 65 -1.17 1.84 1.05
C ALA A 65 -1.63 1.61 2.49
N TYR A 66 -1.34 0.44 3.01
CA TYR A 66 -1.47 0.08 4.42
C TYR A 66 -0.09 -0.25 4.96
N LEU A 67 0.25 0.31 6.12
CA LEU A 67 1.48 0.02 6.83
C LEU A 67 1.14 -0.45 8.24
N CYS A 68 1.61 -1.64 8.59
CA CYS A 68 1.70 -2.12 9.96
C CYS A 68 3.18 -2.28 10.34
N GLY A 69 3.57 -1.74 11.48
CA GLY A 69 4.96 -1.82 11.89
C GLY A 69 5.22 -1.48 13.34
N LEU A 70 6.45 -1.76 13.75
CA LEU A 70 7.02 -1.37 15.03
C LEU A 70 8.03 -0.25 14.78
N ILE A 71 8.37 0.53 15.79
CA ILE A 71 9.38 1.59 15.67
C ILE A 71 10.61 1.24 16.51
N GLU A 72 11.80 1.40 15.93
CA GLU A 72 13.06 1.36 16.67
C GLU A 72 13.17 2.58 17.58
N GLY A 73 13.37 2.34 18.88
CA GLY A 73 13.72 3.33 19.88
C GLY A 73 15.23 3.32 20.20
N THR A 74 15.63 4.13 21.19
CA THR A 74 17.04 4.31 21.56
C THR A 74 17.69 3.07 22.16
N THR A 75 16.94 2.23 22.88
CA THR A 75 17.43 1.04 23.59
C THR A 75 16.84 -0.27 23.07
N GLY A 76 16.20 -0.25 21.91
CA GLY A 76 15.45 -1.37 21.35
C GLY A 76 14.13 -0.89 20.78
N LEU A 77 13.16 -1.78 20.59
CA LEU A 77 11.84 -1.39 20.08
C LEU A 77 11.13 -0.40 21.03
N ARG A 78 10.46 0.61 20.46
CA ARG A 78 9.64 1.56 21.20
C ARG A 78 8.53 0.81 21.95
N ARG A 79 8.30 1.23 23.19
CA ARG A 79 7.36 0.57 24.11
C ARG A 79 6.38 1.56 24.69
N THR A 80 5.17 1.06 24.95
CA THR A 80 4.12 1.72 25.72
C THR A 80 3.71 0.76 26.83
N ASP A 81 3.68 1.22 28.08
CA ASP A 81 3.34 0.41 29.25
C ASP A 81 4.11 -0.92 29.35
N GLY A 82 5.41 -0.88 29.01
CA GLY A 82 6.31 -2.04 29.06
C GLY A 82 6.18 -3.02 27.89
N LYS A 83 5.16 -2.89 27.05
CA LYS A 83 4.93 -3.71 25.85
C LYS A 83 5.38 -3.00 24.58
N ILE A 84 5.67 -3.77 23.54
CA ILE A 84 6.13 -3.22 22.25
C ILE A 84 4.96 -2.48 21.60
N ALA A 85 5.18 -1.23 21.19
CA ALA A 85 4.17 -0.41 20.55
C ALA A 85 3.97 -0.83 19.07
N VAL A 86 2.72 -1.02 18.67
CA VAL A 86 2.31 -1.36 17.31
C VAL A 86 1.66 -0.14 16.66
N TYR A 87 2.09 0.18 15.45
CA TYR A 87 1.60 1.32 14.68
C TYR A 87 0.97 0.82 13.38
N GLN A 88 -0.21 1.36 13.07
CA GLN A 88 -0.91 1.09 11.83
C GLN A 88 -1.30 2.41 11.15
N PHE A 89 -1.10 2.47 9.84
CA PHE A 89 -1.39 3.64 9.02
C PHE A 89 -2.07 3.23 7.72
N ILE A 90 -3.02 4.05 7.30
CA ILE A 90 -3.51 4.05 5.92
C ILE A 90 -2.92 5.27 5.25
N LEU A 91 -2.45 5.11 4.01
CA LEU A 91 -1.89 6.19 3.23
C LEU A 91 -2.64 6.38 1.93
N ARG A 92 -2.72 7.62 1.47
CA ARG A 92 -3.21 8.01 0.15
C ARG A 92 -2.15 8.81 -0.59
N LYS A 93 -1.98 8.54 -1.87
CA LYS A 93 -1.16 9.35 -2.78
C LYS A 93 -2.00 10.48 -3.36
N GLU A 94 -1.61 11.72 -3.07
CA GLU A 94 -2.23 12.93 -3.60
C GLU A 94 -1.17 13.78 -4.29
N SER A 95 -1.42 14.16 -5.54
CA SER A 95 -0.49 14.98 -6.33
C SER A 95 0.95 14.43 -6.36
N GLY A 96 1.11 13.10 -6.32
CA GLY A 96 2.40 12.42 -6.32
C GLY A 96 3.04 12.22 -4.95
N HIS A 97 2.47 12.79 -3.88
CA HIS A 97 2.98 12.68 -2.52
C HIS A 97 2.11 11.75 -1.67
N TRP A 98 2.74 10.92 -0.85
CA TRP A 98 2.03 10.07 0.12
C TRP A 98 1.67 10.87 1.36
N GLN A 99 0.42 10.76 1.79
CA GLN A 99 -0.09 11.31 3.04
C GLN A 99 -0.56 10.17 3.92
N ALA A 100 -0.12 10.15 5.17
CA ALA A 100 -0.47 9.12 6.12
C ALA A 100 -1.56 9.58 7.07
N THR A 101 -2.52 8.70 7.32
CA THR A 101 -3.51 8.81 8.39
C THR A 101 -3.18 7.71 9.40
N ASN A 102 -2.79 8.12 10.61
CA ASN A 102 -2.63 7.18 11.72
C ASN A 102 -3.99 6.63 12.12
N MET A 103 -4.06 5.34 12.39
CA MET A 103 -5.31 4.65 12.69
C MET A 103 -5.65 4.57 14.17
N ALA A 104 -4.83 5.14 15.06
CA ALA A 104 -5.19 5.25 16.46
C ALA A 104 -6.39 6.20 16.63
N GLU A 105 -7.22 5.93 17.65
CA GLU A 105 -8.40 6.74 17.97
C GLU A 105 -8.06 8.17 18.37
N SER A 106 -6.80 8.44 18.74
CA SER A 106 -6.31 9.75 19.13
C SER A 106 -4.84 9.96 18.72
N ALA A 107 -4.44 11.23 18.67
CA ALA A 107 -3.05 11.66 18.58
C ALA A 107 -2.57 12.15 19.96
N ASP A 108 -1.25 12.27 20.15
CA ASP A 108 -0.74 12.91 21.35
C ASP A 108 -0.98 14.43 21.35
N ALA A 109 -0.60 15.10 22.44
CA ALA A 109 -0.79 16.55 22.60
C ALA A 109 -0.07 17.39 21.54
N ASP A 110 0.96 16.84 20.91
CA ASP A 110 1.75 17.47 19.86
C ASP A 110 1.25 17.09 18.45
N GLY A 111 0.15 16.33 18.36
CA GLY A 111 -0.43 15.86 17.10
C GLY A 111 0.35 14.71 16.46
N GLN A 112 1.24 14.04 17.19
CA GLN A 112 1.98 12.90 16.69
C GLN A 112 1.14 11.63 16.77
N ALA A 113 1.44 10.72 15.84
CA ALA A 113 0.83 9.41 15.73
C ALA A 113 1.02 8.56 16.99
N LEU A 114 -0.08 8.09 17.57
CA LEU A 114 -0.07 7.12 18.66
C LEU A 114 0.03 5.68 18.15
N ALA A 115 0.44 4.80 19.05
CA ALA A 115 0.34 3.37 18.84
C ALA A 115 -1.13 2.95 18.89
N ILE A 116 -1.55 2.09 17.97
CA ILE A 116 -2.93 1.54 17.95
C ILE A 116 -3.07 0.35 18.90
N GLY A 117 -1.95 -0.26 19.30
CA GLY A 117 -1.94 -1.40 20.19
C GLY A 117 -0.54 -1.72 20.70
N THR A 118 -0.45 -2.82 21.44
CA THR A 118 0.82 -3.33 21.94
C THR A 118 0.93 -4.83 21.77
N THR A 119 2.16 -5.34 21.70
CA THR A 119 2.47 -6.78 21.64
C THR A 119 3.61 -7.13 22.58
N ASP A 120 3.63 -8.39 23.04
CA ASP A 120 4.69 -8.94 23.88
C ASP A 120 5.89 -9.45 23.04
N SER A 121 5.72 -9.66 21.74
CA SER A 121 6.75 -10.16 20.83
C SER A 121 6.81 -9.40 19.51
N SER A 122 8.02 -9.18 19.01
CA SER A 122 8.24 -8.61 17.67
C SER A 122 7.86 -9.55 16.54
N ASP A 123 7.73 -10.85 16.81
CA ASP A 123 7.60 -11.86 15.74
C ASP A 123 6.14 -12.19 15.44
N ASN A 124 5.25 -11.94 16.40
CA ASN A 124 3.81 -12.17 16.28
C ASN A 124 3.06 -10.85 16.52
N VAL A 125 3.11 -9.97 15.53
CA VAL A 125 2.44 -8.68 15.57
C VAL A 125 1.11 -8.80 14.86
N ASP A 126 0.02 -8.45 15.55
CA ASP A 126 -1.30 -8.40 14.93
C ASP A 126 -1.41 -7.16 14.03
N CYS A 127 -1.45 -7.41 12.72
CA CYS A 127 -1.64 -6.42 11.67
C CYS A 127 -3.03 -6.52 11.04
N THR A 128 -4.01 -6.93 11.83
CA THR A 128 -5.42 -6.91 11.42
C THR A 128 -6.07 -5.58 11.78
N LEU A 129 -7.12 -5.25 11.03
CA LEU A 129 -8.06 -4.17 11.31
C LEU A 129 -9.42 -4.78 11.56
N ASP A 130 -10.04 -4.44 12.70
CA ASP A 130 -11.30 -5.05 13.15
C ASP A 130 -11.27 -6.60 13.19
N GLY A 131 -10.10 -7.19 13.41
CA GLY A 131 -9.89 -8.65 13.41
C GLY A 131 -9.76 -9.28 12.01
N HIS A 132 -9.71 -8.48 10.95
CA HIS A 132 -9.53 -8.92 9.56
C HIS A 132 -8.17 -8.50 9.01
N GLN A 133 -7.51 -9.40 8.28
CA GLN A 133 -6.27 -9.07 7.60
C GLN A 133 -6.57 -8.05 6.50
N VAL A 134 -5.76 -7.00 6.43
CA VAL A 134 -5.94 -5.94 5.43
C VAL A 134 -5.49 -6.45 4.07
N THR A 135 -6.41 -6.54 3.12
CA THR A 135 -6.08 -6.83 1.73
C THR A 135 -6.02 -5.54 0.91
N GLY A 136 -5.31 -5.55 -0.24
CA GLY A 136 -5.22 -4.35 -1.07
C GLY A 136 -6.57 -3.83 -1.55
N ALA A 137 -7.52 -4.72 -1.86
CA ALA A 137 -8.89 -4.36 -2.24
C ALA A 137 -9.63 -3.59 -1.13
N GLU A 138 -9.24 -3.78 0.13
CA GLU A 138 -9.89 -3.15 1.28
C GLU A 138 -9.26 -1.82 1.66
N ILE A 139 -8.00 -1.53 1.28
CA ILE A 139 -7.28 -0.32 1.70
C ILE A 139 -8.07 0.95 1.34
N GLN A 140 -8.60 1.03 0.12
CA GLN A 140 -9.41 2.18 -0.28
C GLN A 140 -10.71 2.28 0.53
N ALA A 141 -11.35 1.15 0.84
CA ALA A 141 -12.58 1.13 1.62
C ALA A 141 -12.33 1.53 3.08
N ILE A 142 -11.19 1.17 3.66
CA ILE A 142 -10.76 1.60 4.99
C ILE A 142 -10.53 3.12 5.00
N TYR A 143 -9.77 3.65 4.03
CA TYR A 143 -9.52 5.09 3.95
C TYR A 143 -10.81 5.93 3.91
N LYS A 144 -11.81 5.48 3.15
CA LYS A 144 -13.11 6.18 3.00
C LYS A 144 -14.03 6.08 4.22
N ARG A 145 -13.78 5.15 5.16
CA ARG A 145 -14.56 5.02 6.39
C ARG A 145 -14.07 5.97 7.50
N GLY A 146 -12.78 6.28 7.51
CA GLY A 146 -12.13 7.10 8.54
C GLY A 146 -11.97 8.59 8.20
N ASN A 147 -12.33 9.01 6.99
CA ASN A 147 -12.35 10.41 6.52
C ASN A 147 -13.74 10.76 5.98
#